data_AF-A0A1J6HUI9-F1
#
_entry.id   AF-A0A1J6HUI9-F1
#
_cell.length_a   1.000
_cell.length_b   1.000
_cell.length_c   1.000
_cell.angle_alpha   90.00
_cell.angle_beta   90.00
_cell.angle_gamma   90.00
#
_symmetry.space_group_name_H-M   'P 1'
#
loop_
_entity.id
_entity.type
_entity.pdbx_description
1 polymer ?
#
loop_
_entity_poly.entity_id
_entity_poly.type
_entity_poly.pdbx_seq_one_letter_code
_entity_poly.pdbx_strand_id
1 'polypeptide(L)'
;MLERVLQNQEKSDTSMRNMTELVSYHTASIQKLEMQMRDLSREQNPKQKGSLPSDKIANPKGSGSGPTSHIMEITTWSGKVLQGESEQVVKVEDSEQEV
;
A
#
# COMPACT_ATOMS: atom_id res chain seq x y z
N MET A 1 -10.99 -34.63 42.09
CA MET A 1 -11.58 -34.10 40.84
C MET A 1 -11.23 -32.64 40.66
N LEU A 2 -11.49 -31.79 41.66
CA LEU A 2 -11.20 -30.34 41.64
C LEU A 2 -9.73 -29.98 41.39
N GLU A 3 -8.80 -30.69 41.98
CA GLU A 3 -7.36 -30.40 41.82
C GLU A 3 -6.84 -30.54 40.38
N ARG A 4 -7.34 -31.53 39.63
CA ARG A 4 -7.04 -31.66 38.19
C ARG A 4 -7.64 -30.51 37.37
N VAL A 5 -8.79 -29.98 37.77
CA VAL A 5 -9.43 -28.83 37.12
C VAL A 5 -8.58 -27.58 37.34
N LEU A 6 -8.14 -27.33 38.57
CA LEU A 6 -7.29 -26.19 38.89
C LEU A 6 -5.94 -26.23 38.14
N GLN A 7 -5.29 -27.40 38.11
CA GLN A 7 -4.03 -27.56 37.39
C GLN A 7 -4.18 -27.36 35.87
N ASN A 8 -5.30 -27.80 35.29
CA ASN A 8 -5.56 -27.58 33.87
C ASN A 8 -5.87 -26.11 33.57
N GLN A 9 -6.54 -25.41 34.47
CA GLN A 9 -6.78 -23.98 34.33
C GLN A 9 -5.45 -23.21 34.32
N GLU A 10 -4.55 -23.47 35.27
CA GLU A 10 -3.24 -22.80 35.34
C GLU A 10 -2.40 -23.03 34.07
N LYS A 11 -2.42 -24.26 33.54
CA LYS A 11 -1.76 -24.59 32.26
C LYS A 11 -2.37 -23.83 31.08
N SER A 12 -3.70 -23.75 31.03
CA SER A 12 -4.41 -23.02 29.98
C SER A 12 -4.09 -21.52 30.04
N ASP A 13 -4.12 -20.92 31.23
CA ASP A 13 -3.82 -19.51 31.44
C ASP A 13 -2.37 -19.19 31.04
N THR A 14 -1.43 -20.06 31.41
CA THR A 14 -0.03 -19.94 31.01
C THR A 14 0.13 -20.05 29.49
N SER A 15 -0.55 -21.00 28.87
CA SER A 15 -0.57 -21.15 27.41
C SER A 15 -1.11 -19.89 26.72
N MET A 16 -2.19 -19.30 27.23
CA MET A 16 -2.75 -18.06 26.68
C MET A 16 -1.80 -16.86 26.81
N ARG A 17 -1.10 -16.73 27.94
CA ARG A 17 -0.06 -15.70 28.11
C ARG A 17 1.06 -15.87 27.09
N ASN A 18 1.59 -17.09 26.95
CA ASN A 18 2.63 -17.39 25.97
C ASN A 18 2.18 -17.09 24.53
N MET A 19 0.94 -17.43 24.18
CA MET A 19 0.38 -17.11 22.86
C MET A 19 0.25 -15.60 22.63
N THR A 20 -0.16 -14.85 23.66
CA THR A 20 -0.27 -13.39 23.59
C THR A 20 1.09 -12.74 23.38
N GLU A 21 2.10 -13.18 24.12
CA GLU A 21 3.48 -12.73 23.96
C GLU A 21 4.01 -13.05 22.57
N LEU A 22 3.78 -14.28 22.07
CA LEU A 22 4.19 -14.69 20.73
C LEU A 22 3.56 -13.82 19.64
N VAL A 23 2.25 -13.57 19.73
CA VAL A 23 1.54 -12.67 18.80
C VAL A 23 2.15 -11.28 18.83
N SER A 24 2.37 -10.71 20.03
CA SER A 24 2.96 -9.37 20.16
C SER A 24 4.37 -9.28 19.57
N TYR A 25 5.20 -10.31 19.79
CA TYR A 25 6.54 -10.41 19.21
C TYR A 25 6.48 -10.43 17.69
N HIS A 26 5.60 -11.25 17.11
CA HIS A 26 5.45 -11.32 15.66
C HIS A 26 4.88 -10.02 15.08
N THR A 27 3.92 -9.38 15.73
CA THR A 27 3.40 -8.06 15.31
C THR A 27 4.53 -7.03 15.24
N ALA A 28 5.37 -6.93 16.28
CA ALA A 28 6.50 -6.02 16.28
C ALA A 28 7.54 -6.37 15.20
N SER A 29 7.81 -7.66 14.99
CA SER A 29 8.73 -8.14 13.96
C SER A 29 8.24 -7.81 12.55
N ILE A 30 6.95 -8.01 12.26
CA ILE A 30 6.33 -7.67 10.98
C ILE A 30 6.40 -6.16 10.73
N GLN A 31 6.01 -5.34 11.70
CA GLN A 31 6.09 -3.88 11.57
C GLN A 31 7.52 -3.41 11.27
N LYS A 32 8.51 -4.02 11.92
CA LYS A 32 9.92 -3.74 11.64
C LYS A 32 10.29 -4.08 10.20
N LEU A 33 9.89 -5.26 9.70
CA LEU A 33 10.14 -5.66 8.32
C LEU A 33 9.46 -4.71 7.33
N GLU A 34 8.21 -4.30 7.58
CA GLU A 34 7.49 -3.35 6.74
C GLU A 34 8.22 -2.00 6.62
N MET A 35 8.75 -1.48 7.74
CA MET A 35 9.56 -0.26 7.73
C MET A 35 10.84 -0.46 6.92
N GLN A 36 11.58 -1.54 7.15
CA GLN A 36 12.81 -1.84 6.41
C GLN A 36 12.56 -1.99 4.90
N MET A 37 11.49 -2.68 4.50
CA MET A 37 11.12 -2.84 3.10
C MET A 37 10.70 -1.52 2.46
N ARG A 38 10.02 -0.64 3.21
CA ARG A 38 9.65 0.70 2.75
C ARG A 38 10.88 1.55 2.48
N ASP A 39 11.84 1.55 3.39
CA ASP A 39 13.06 2.34 3.26
C ASP A 39 13.93 1.82 2.11
N LEU A 40 14.11 0.50 2.03
CA LEU A 40 14.80 -0.14 0.92
C LEU A 40 14.15 0.20 -0.43
N SER A 41 12.82 0.17 -0.50
CA SER A 41 12.10 0.54 -1.72
C SER A 41 12.31 2.01 -2.10
N ARG A 42 12.33 2.92 -1.12
CA ARG A 42 12.62 4.35 -1.36
C ARG A 42 14.05 4.56 -1.88
N GLU A 43 15.02 3.81 -1.36
CA GLU A 43 16.43 3.94 -1.73
C GLU A 43 16.77 3.27 -3.07
N GLN A 44 16.26 2.06 -3.30
CA GLN A 44 16.57 1.26 -4.49
C GLN A 44 15.66 1.59 -5.68
N ASN A 45 14.44 2.05 -5.42
CA ASN A 45 13.50 2.48 -6.45
C ASN A 45 13.17 3.98 -6.29
N PRO A 46 14.17 4.88 -6.40
CA PRO A 46 13.90 6.31 -6.37
C PRO A 46 13.04 6.63 -7.60
N LYS A 47 11.75 6.93 -7.37
CA LYS A 47 10.90 7.45 -8.44
C LYS A 47 11.53 8.76 -8.90
N GLN A 48 12.07 8.80 -10.12
CA GLN A 48 12.61 10.04 -10.66
C GLN A 48 11.47 11.07 -10.66
N LYS A 49 11.71 12.26 -10.07
CA LYS A 49 10.78 13.38 -10.19
C LYS A 49 10.68 13.71 -11.68
N GLY A 50 9.48 13.53 -12.25
CA GLY A 50 9.24 13.66 -13.69
C GLY A 50 9.21 12.33 -14.47
N SER A 51 9.44 11.19 -13.81
CA SER A 51 9.10 9.89 -14.41
C SER A 51 7.61 9.82 -14.59
N LEU A 52 7.20 9.52 -15.82
CA LEU A 52 5.82 9.24 -16.12
C LEU A 52 5.35 8.06 -15.24
N PRO A 53 4.08 8.05 -14.79
CA PRO A 53 3.52 6.91 -14.08
C PRO A 53 3.72 5.63 -14.93
N SER A 54 3.81 4.47 -14.26
CA SER A 54 4.26 3.20 -14.84
C SER A 54 3.44 2.71 -16.03
N ASP A 55 2.25 3.29 -16.22
CA ASP A 55 1.30 3.09 -17.31
C ASP A 55 1.61 3.95 -18.56
N LYS A 56 2.58 4.86 -18.50
CA LYS A 56 3.00 5.70 -19.63
C LYS A 56 4.30 5.20 -20.25
N ILE A 57 4.24 4.89 -21.54
CA ILE A 57 5.39 4.56 -22.37
C ILE A 57 5.80 5.82 -23.13
N ALA A 58 7.06 6.25 -23.00
CA ALA A 58 7.60 7.30 -23.85
C ALA A 58 7.76 6.77 -25.29
N ASN A 59 7.16 7.43 -26.27
CA ASN A 59 7.29 7.06 -27.68
C ASN A 59 8.74 7.34 -28.15
N PRO A 60 9.53 6.31 -28.55
CA PRO A 60 10.91 6.51 -28.98
C PRO A 60 11.06 7.22 -30.34
N LYS A 61 9.98 7.44 -31.10
CA LYS A 61 10.04 8.07 -32.45
C LYS A 61 10.12 9.60 -32.45
N GLY A 62 10.50 10.22 -31.34
CA GLY A 62 10.70 11.67 -31.20
C GLY A 62 12.05 12.22 -31.67
N SER A 63 12.79 11.55 -32.57
CA SER A 63 14.03 12.08 -33.18
C SER A 63 13.75 13.18 -34.25
N GLY A 64 12.67 13.94 -34.11
CA GLY A 64 12.33 15.03 -35.02
C GLY A 64 13.04 16.32 -34.63
N SER A 65 14.23 16.56 -35.18
CA SER A 65 14.93 17.84 -35.14
C SER A 65 14.16 18.92 -35.94
N GLY A 66 13.04 19.40 -35.40
CA GLY A 66 12.23 20.45 -36.04
C GLY A 66 11.29 21.18 -35.07
N PRO A 67 10.86 22.41 -35.41
CA PRO A 67 10.14 23.33 -34.51
C PRO A 67 8.72 22.89 -34.11
N THR A 68 8.27 21.70 -34.54
CA THR A 68 6.95 21.15 -34.27
C THR A 68 7.08 19.79 -33.56
N SER A 69 7.83 19.74 -32.45
CA SER A 69 7.91 18.56 -31.59
C SER A 69 6.62 18.44 -30.77
N HIS A 70 5.55 17.95 -31.38
CA HIS A 70 4.32 17.64 -30.65
C HIS A 70 4.50 16.34 -29.87
N ILE A 71 4.52 16.44 -28.54
CA ILE A 71 4.42 15.29 -27.65
C ILE A 71 2.93 14.91 -27.62
N MET A 72 2.58 13.78 -28.21
CA MET A 72 1.26 13.18 -28.01
C MET A 72 1.28 12.28 -26.77
N GLU A 73 0.39 12.56 -25.84
CA GLU A 73 0.08 11.73 -24.69
C GLU A 73 -1.09 10.79 -25.05
N ILE A 74 -0.89 9.48 -24.94
CA ILE A 74 -1.96 8.49 -25.13
C ILE A 74 -2.32 7.92 -23.76
N THR A 75 -3.47 8.31 -23.22
CA THR A 75 -4.07 7.70 -22.02
C THR A 75 -4.87 6.46 -22.42
N THR A 76 -4.46 5.28 -21.98
CA THR A 76 -5.26 4.06 -22.09
C THR A 76 -6.34 4.05 -21.01
N TRP A 77 -7.59 3.99 -21.44
CA TRP A 77 -8.79 4.03 -20.61
C TRP A 77 -8.91 2.74 -19.76
N SER A 78 -8.22 2.68 -18.62
CA SER A 78 -8.79 2.03 -17.43
C SER A 78 -9.55 3.05 -16.58
N GLY A 79 -10.37 3.88 -17.25
CA GLY A 79 -11.61 4.42 -16.72
C GLY A 79 -11.57 5.29 -15.46
N LYS A 80 -10.54 6.11 -15.21
CA LYS A 80 -10.65 7.21 -14.24
C LYS A 80 -10.10 8.51 -14.81
N VAL A 81 -10.99 9.50 -14.94
CA VAL A 81 -10.69 10.87 -15.36
C VAL A 81 -9.81 11.53 -14.29
N LEU A 82 -8.61 11.97 -14.65
CA LEU A 82 -7.80 12.83 -13.78
C LEU A 82 -8.26 14.28 -14.00
N GLN A 83 -9.14 14.74 -13.11
CA GLN A 83 -9.46 16.15 -12.98
C GLN A 83 -8.22 16.88 -12.48
N GLY A 84 -7.54 17.55 -13.40
CA GLY A 84 -6.46 18.47 -13.08
C GLY A 84 -7.00 19.75 -12.46
N GLU A 85 -6.15 20.30 -11.60
CA GLU A 85 -6.21 21.61 -10.95
C GLU A 85 -7.03 21.72 -9.66
N SER A 86 -6.26 21.84 -8.56
CA SER A 86 -6.60 22.52 -7.31
C SER A 86 -7.99 22.23 -6.71
N GLU A 87 -7.99 21.46 -5.61
CA GLU A 87 -9.06 21.34 -4.60
C GLU A 87 -10.38 22.06 -4.92
N GLN A 88 -11.40 21.30 -5.30
CA GLN A 88 -12.77 21.63 -4.89
C GLN A 88 -13.70 20.42 -4.95
N VAL A 89 -14.00 19.93 -3.74
CA VAL A 89 -15.31 19.46 -3.24
C VAL A 89 -16.29 18.97 -4.31
N VAL A 90 -16.45 17.65 -4.39
CA VAL A 90 -17.74 17.04 -4.76
C VAL A 90 -18.14 16.04 -3.67
N LYS A 91 -19.27 16.40 -3.06
CA LYS A 91 -20.09 15.75 -2.05
C LYS A 91 -20.03 14.21 -2.08
N VAL A 92 -19.69 13.62 -0.93
CA VAL A 92 -19.95 12.21 -0.62
C VAL A 92 -21.46 12.04 -0.50
N GLU A 93 -22.07 11.26 -1.39
CA GLU A 93 -23.34 10.59 -1.10
C GLU A 93 -23.01 9.27 -0.41
N ASP A 94 -23.46 9.16 0.85
CA ASP A 94 -23.57 7.92 1.59
C ASP A 94 -24.44 6.92 0.82
N SER A 95 -23.95 5.70 0.66
CA SER A 95 -24.79 4.51 0.62
C SER A 95 -23.99 3.34 1.15
N GLU A 96 -24.17 3.12 2.44
CA GLU A 96 -23.94 1.86 3.13
C GLU A 96 -24.60 0.72 2.34
N GLN A 97 -23.88 -0.37 2.12
CA GLN A 97 -24.49 -1.62 1.69
C GLN A 97 -24.41 -2.59 2.88
N GLU A 98 -25.47 -2.59 3.67
CA GLU A 98 -25.80 -3.63 4.65
C GLU A 98 -26.42 -4.83 3.89
N VAL A 99 -25.91 -6.04 4.14
CA VAL A 99 -26.59 -7.31 3.88
C VAL A 99 -26.61 -8.08 5.18
#